data_AF-A0A1H5RWA4-F1
#
_entry.id   AF-A0A1H5RWA4-F1
#
_cell.length_a   1.000
_cell.length_b   1.000
_cell.length_c   1.000
_cell.angle_alpha   90.00
_cell.angle_beta   90.00
_cell.angle_gamma   90.00
#
_symmetry.space_group_name_H-M   'P 1'
#
loop_
_entity.id
_entity.type
_entity.pdbx_description
1 polymer ?
#
loop_
_entity_poly.entity_id
_entity_poly.type
_entity_poly.pdbx_seq_one_letter_code
_entity_poly.pdbx_strand_id
1 'polypeptide(L)'
;MKLTIKKLSCMALLLAMTMMQTSCDELLGEADNPAPPVSDVTLDETTLEMVYGNGKEVTLEATVSPADAEDYDVTWSSSDESVATVDDEGVVHAVGTGTAVITAEAGDKKATCDVSVVVNLETPLTFEAAADGATVKFNKSGNIVAPNVEYSLDGGITWKDDLTVAGVTLAAAGDKISFRGTNETYGGLFFDDCYRFELSAETFVYGNVMSLINKDNYPTNKTLTADYAFGRMFSYQGKLKNKDADHQIFLPAKTLAEKCYDGMFDDCTSLTTAPELPAKTLKKGCYRGMFYGCTSLTTAPELPAKTLAEGCYVIMFSNCTSLTTAPELPATTLAENCYHNMFYDCKKLSSVTCKATDLSADYCLIEWLNGAGTDESVTTKTIYISSAYSAYIADMNGNLAGTADDAQINANVPWIKGDSGIPAGWTIAAAE
;
A
#
# COMPACT_ATOMS: atom_id res chain seq x y z
N MET A 1 -0.08 -83.22 -4.14
CA MET A 1 1.31 -83.57 -4.52
C MET A 1 1.62 -82.97 -5.90
N LYS A 2 2.07 -81.71 -5.94
CA LYS A 2 2.64 -81.02 -7.12
C LYS A 2 3.10 -79.64 -6.67
N LEU A 3 4.15 -79.60 -5.84
CA LEU A 3 4.71 -78.34 -5.35
C LEU A 3 6.21 -78.47 -5.09
N THR A 4 7.01 -78.97 -6.04
CA THR A 4 8.47 -79.10 -5.79
C THR A 4 9.38 -79.23 -7.01
N ILE A 5 9.12 -78.58 -8.17
CA ILE A 5 10.12 -78.61 -9.29
C ILE A 5 10.35 -77.25 -9.99
N LYS A 6 9.44 -76.26 -9.91
CA LYS A 6 9.65 -74.97 -10.62
C LYS A 6 10.52 -73.92 -9.90
N LYS A 7 10.84 -74.08 -8.60
CA LYS A 7 11.64 -73.08 -7.84
C LYS A 7 13.16 -73.30 -7.92
N LEU A 8 13.66 -74.47 -8.32
CA LEU A 8 15.10 -74.74 -8.38
C LEU A 8 15.78 -74.22 -9.66
N SER A 9 15.04 -74.02 -10.76
CA SER A 9 15.62 -73.54 -12.03
C SER A 9 15.73 -72.01 -12.13
N CYS A 10 14.86 -71.24 -11.46
CA CYS A 10 14.94 -69.78 -11.47
C CYS A 10 15.97 -69.23 -10.48
N MET A 11 16.21 -69.92 -9.36
CA MET A 11 17.19 -69.48 -8.36
C MET A 11 18.64 -69.64 -8.86
N ALA A 12 18.91 -70.67 -9.68
CA ALA A 12 20.19 -70.83 -10.35
C ALA A 12 20.42 -69.77 -11.46
N LEU A 13 19.35 -69.31 -12.14
CA LEU A 13 19.44 -68.24 -13.14
C LEU A 13 19.62 -66.84 -12.50
N LEU A 14 18.95 -66.57 -11.36
CA LEU A 14 19.10 -65.31 -10.63
C LEU A 14 20.49 -65.17 -10.02
N LEU A 15 21.05 -66.24 -9.44
CA LEU A 15 22.41 -66.24 -8.88
C LEU A 15 23.48 -66.09 -9.98
N ALA A 16 23.26 -66.62 -11.17
CA ALA A 16 24.17 -66.44 -12.31
C ALA A 16 24.11 -65.01 -12.90
N MET A 17 22.94 -64.37 -12.91
CA MET A 17 22.77 -62.96 -13.32
C MET A 17 23.39 -61.99 -12.32
N THR A 18 23.22 -62.22 -11.01
CA THR A 18 23.85 -61.37 -10.00
C THR A 18 25.37 -61.50 -9.97
N MET A 19 25.93 -62.70 -10.20
CA MET A 19 27.40 -62.88 -10.29
C MET A 19 28.02 -62.31 -11.57
N MET A 20 27.24 -62.17 -12.67
CA MET A 20 27.68 -61.41 -13.85
C MET A 20 27.60 -59.89 -13.63
N GLN A 21 26.65 -59.40 -12.83
CA GLN A 21 26.61 -57.98 -12.46
C GLN A 21 27.73 -57.59 -11.49
N THR A 22 28.03 -58.42 -10.48
CA THR A 22 29.17 -58.13 -9.57
C THR A 22 30.52 -58.21 -10.27
N SER A 23 30.65 -59.07 -11.30
CA SER A 23 31.84 -59.13 -12.15
C SER A 23 31.95 -57.98 -13.15
N CYS A 24 30.84 -57.31 -13.51
CA CYS A 24 30.87 -56.14 -14.38
C CYS A 24 31.10 -54.84 -13.58
N ASP A 25 30.56 -54.73 -12.36
CA ASP A 25 30.78 -53.59 -11.45
C ASP A 25 32.24 -53.48 -10.96
N GLU A 26 32.99 -54.58 -10.92
CA GLU A 26 34.42 -54.56 -10.53
C GLU A 26 35.38 -54.41 -11.73
N LEU A 27 34.87 -54.42 -12.97
CA LEU A 27 35.65 -54.33 -14.22
C LEU A 27 35.37 -53.09 -15.07
N LEU A 28 34.27 -52.38 -14.79
CA LEU A 28 34.06 -51.01 -15.19
C LEU A 28 34.19 -50.19 -13.91
N GLY A 29 35.37 -49.67 -13.63
CA GLY A 29 35.47 -48.61 -12.62
C GLY A 29 34.47 -47.53 -13.02
N GLU A 30 33.38 -47.40 -12.26
CA GLU A 30 32.58 -46.19 -12.25
C GLU A 30 33.58 -45.11 -11.86
N ALA A 31 34.11 -44.43 -12.87
CA ALA A 31 34.75 -43.17 -12.65
C ALA A 31 33.66 -42.35 -11.96
N ASP A 32 33.92 -42.04 -10.70
CA ASP A 32 33.26 -40.99 -9.94
C ASP A 32 33.41 -39.73 -10.80
N ASN A 33 32.48 -39.56 -11.76
CA ASN A 33 32.48 -38.44 -12.68
C ASN A 33 31.65 -37.40 -11.97
N PRO A 34 32.28 -36.44 -11.25
CA PRO A 34 31.52 -35.44 -10.53
C PRO A 34 30.58 -34.75 -11.52
N ALA A 35 29.36 -34.50 -11.07
CA ALA A 35 28.38 -33.78 -11.86
C ALA A 35 29.01 -32.47 -12.37
N PRO A 36 28.81 -32.11 -13.64
CA PRO A 36 29.40 -30.89 -14.18
C PRO A 36 28.88 -29.66 -13.42
N PRO A 37 29.67 -28.57 -13.33
CA PRO A 37 29.17 -27.33 -12.74
C PRO A 37 28.06 -26.73 -13.61
N VAL A 38 27.19 -25.92 -12.99
CA VAL A 38 26.19 -25.14 -13.72
C VAL A 38 26.88 -24.25 -14.75
N SER A 39 26.42 -24.36 -15.99
CA SER A 39 26.94 -23.59 -17.12
C SER A 39 26.04 -22.41 -17.49
N ASP A 40 24.73 -22.56 -17.30
CA ASP A 40 23.74 -21.54 -17.64
C ASP A 40 22.44 -21.72 -16.84
N VAL A 41 21.69 -20.63 -16.70
CA VAL A 41 20.32 -20.58 -16.17
C VAL A 41 19.51 -19.72 -17.12
N THR A 42 18.32 -20.18 -17.52
CA THR A 42 17.42 -19.41 -18.38
C THR A 42 16.02 -19.37 -17.78
N LEU A 43 15.30 -18.27 -18.01
CA LEU A 43 13.87 -18.17 -17.72
C LEU A 43 13.05 -18.40 -19.00
N ASP A 44 11.85 -18.93 -18.84
CA ASP A 44 10.83 -19.02 -19.89
C ASP A 44 10.35 -17.64 -20.36
N GLU A 45 10.31 -16.67 -19.45
CA GLU A 45 9.97 -15.26 -19.73
C GLU A 45 11.06 -14.31 -19.20
N THR A 46 11.40 -13.30 -19.99
CA THR A 46 12.34 -12.23 -19.58
C THR A 46 11.64 -10.92 -19.25
N THR A 47 10.33 -10.82 -19.51
CA THR A 47 9.50 -9.66 -19.19
C THR A 47 8.10 -10.11 -18.77
N LEU A 48 7.56 -9.54 -17.69
CA LEU A 48 6.19 -9.81 -17.23
C LEU A 48 5.42 -8.51 -17.04
N GLU A 49 4.20 -8.46 -17.58
CA GLU A 49 3.22 -7.43 -17.23
C GLU A 49 2.18 -8.03 -16.27
N MET A 50 2.12 -7.47 -15.06
CA MET A 50 1.19 -7.89 -14.02
C MET A 50 0.24 -6.76 -13.65
N VAL A 51 -0.88 -7.13 -13.06
CA VAL A 51 -1.89 -6.17 -12.66
C VAL A 51 -2.12 -6.29 -11.16
N TYR A 52 -1.84 -5.23 -10.41
CA TYR A 52 -2.14 -5.13 -8.99
C TYR A 52 -3.65 -4.97 -8.76
N GLY A 53 -4.18 -5.65 -7.74
CA GLY A 53 -5.60 -5.60 -7.37
C GLY A 53 -6.49 -6.61 -8.09
N ASN A 54 -5.96 -7.74 -8.56
CA ASN A 54 -6.76 -8.83 -9.15
C ASN A 54 -6.36 -10.24 -8.68
N GLY A 55 -5.40 -10.36 -7.76
CA GLY A 55 -4.90 -11.64 -7.26
C GLY A 55 -4.22 -12.53 -8.30
N LYS A 56 -3.79 -11.97 -9.45
CA LYS A 56 -3.19 -12.77 -10.52
C LYS A 56 -1.71 -13.02 -10.22
N GLU A 57 -1.39 -14.30 -10.05
CA GLU A 57 -0.04 -14.84 -9.89
C GLU A 57 0.50 -15.33 -11.25
N VAL A 58 1.81 -15.30 -11.42
CA VAL A 58 2.49 -15.85 -12.60
C VAL A 58 3.69 -16.65 -12.12
N THR A 59 3.79 -17.92 -12.51
CA THR A 59 4.97 -18.74 -12.24
C THR A 59 6.01 -18.53 -13.34
N LEU A 60 7.25 -18.23 -12.95
CA LEU A 60 8.41 -18.24 -13.84
C LEU A 60 9.11 -19.60 -13.76
N GLU A 61 9.42 -20.19 -14.91
CA GLU A 61 10.13 -21.46 -14.98
C GLU A 61 11.62 -21.23 -15.27
N ALA A 62 12.48 -21.62 -14.32
CA ALA A 62 13.92 -21.61 -14.50
C ALA A 62 14.43 -22.96 -15.04
N THR A 63 15.24 -22.93 -16.09
CA THR A 63 15.92 -24.10 -16.65
C THR A 63 17.43 -24.00 -16.41
N VAL A 64 18.00 -24.96 -15.70
CA VAL A 64 19.45 -25.05 -15.41
C VAL A 64 20.12 -25.98 -16.42
N SER A 65 21.27 -25.57 -16.96
CA SER A 65 22.07 -26.37 -17.91
C SER A 65 23.50 -26.62 -17.41
N PRO A 66 24.03 -27.84 -17.58
CA PRO A 66 23.34 -29.04 -18.07
C PRO A 66 22.36 -29.60 -17.03
N ALA A 67 21.42 -30.44 -17.46
CA ALA A 67 20.35 -30.97 -16.60
C ALA A 67 20.84 -31.87 -15.45
N ASP A 68 22.09 -32.36 -15.52
CA ASP A 68 22.75 -33.19 -14.54
C ASP A 68 23.78 -32.44 -13.68
N ALA A 69 23.68 -31.10 -13.60
CA ALA A 69 24.62 -30.27 -12.83
C ALA A 69 24.57 -30.53 -11.31
N GLU A 70 25.70 -30.30 -10.62
CA GLU A 70 25.87 -30.59 -9.18
C GLU A 70 25.11 -29.62 -8.25
N ASP A 71 24.90 -28.37 -8.69
CA ASP A 71 24.32 -27.26 -7.92
C ASP A 71 23.10 -26.68 -8.66
N TYR A 72 22.08 -27.52 -8.87
CA TYR A 72 20.91 -27.19 -9.70
C TYR A 72 19.78 -26.47 -8.94
N ASP A 73 19.95 -26.24 -7.63
CA ASP A 73 18.95 -25.55 -6.82
C ASP A 73 18.86 -24.08 -7.27
N VAL A 74 17.66 -23.67 -7.65
CA VAL A 74 17.38 -22.29 -8.07
C VAL A 74 16.93 -21.50 -6.86
N THR A 75 17.61 -20.38 -6.61
CA THR A 75 17.20 -19.39 -5.61
C THR A 75 16.59 -18.18 -6.31
N TRP A 76 15.53 -17.63 -5.73
CA TRP A 76 14.80 -16.51 -6.27
C TRP A 76 14.98 -15.26 -5.42
N SER A 77 14.98 -14.10 -6.06
CA SER A 77 14.99 -12.80 -5.37
C SER A 77 14.28 -11.73 -6.19
N SER A 78 13.76 -10.72 -5.50
CA SER A 78 13.20 -9.51 -6.12
C SER A 78 14.07 -8.30 -5.80
N SER A 79 14.25 -7.41 -6.79
CA SER A 79 14.88 -6.11 -6.55
C SER A 79 14.02 -5.16 -5.73
N ASP A 80 12.69 -5.38 -5.69
CA ASP A 80 11.73 -4.53 -4.99
C ASP A 80 10.48 -5.35 -4.59
N GLU A 81 10.49 -5.88 -3.37
CA GLU A 81 9.39 -6.66 -2.80
C GLU A 81 8.13 -5.82 -2.54
N SER A 82 8.22 -4.49 -2.54
CA SER A 82 7.04 -3.63 -2.45
C SER A 82 6.25 -3.58 -3.77
N VAL A 83 6.89 -3.97 -4.89
CA VAL A 83 6.29 -4.04 -6.22
C VAL A 83 5.91 -5.48 -6.57
N ALA A 84 6.86 -6.41 -6.47
CA ALA A 84 6.63 -7.82 -6.77
C ALA A 84 7.49 -8.72 -5.87
N THR A 85 6.88 -9.79 -5.36
CA THR A 85 7.58 -10.85 -4.61
C THR A 85 7.63 -12.11 -5.46
N VAL A 86 8.55 -13.02 -5.12
CA VAL A 86 8.70 -14.33 -5.74
C VAL A 86 8.95 -15.35 -4.64
N ASP A 87 8.25 -16.49 -4.67
CA ASP A 87 8.49 -17.59 -3.72
C ASP A 87 9.59 -18.55 -4.20
N ASP A 88 9.89 -19.56 -3.38
CA ASP A 88 10.94 -20.54 -3.67
C ASP A 88 10.61 -21.41 -4.89
N GLU A 89 9.32 -21.50 -5.27
CA GLU A 89 8.81 -22.19 -6.43
C GLU A 89 8.77 -21.32 -7.71
N GLY A 90 9.19 -20.06 -7.64
CA GLY A 90 9.19 -19.12 -8.77
C GLY A 90 7.83 -18.48 -9.05
N VAL A 91 6.87 -18.56 -8.12
CA VAL A 91 5.57 -17.88 -8.23
C VAL A 91 5.75 -16.40 -7.89
N VAL A 92 5.50 -15.55 -8.88
CA VAL A 92 5.58 -14.09 -8.75
C VAL A 92 4.21 -13.53 -8.35
N HIS A 93 4.17 -12.74 -7.27
CA HIS A 93 3.00 -12.02 -6.80
C HIS A 93 3.17 -10.51 -6.98
N ALA A 94 2.15 -9.84 -7.54
CA ALA A 94 2.09 -8.39 -7.62
C ALA A 94 1.70 -7.80 -6.25
N VAL A 95 2.57 -6.97 -5.66
CA VAL A 95 2.37 -6.36 -4.33
C VAL A 95 2.00 -4.87 -4.43
N GLY A 96 2.51 -4.18 -5.46
CA GLY A 96 2.28 -2.74 -5.65
C GLY A 96 2.63 -2.31 -7.07
N THR A 97 2.27 -1.08 -7.44
CA THR A 97 2.62 -0.60 -8.79
C THR A 97 4.09 -0.24 -8.92
N GLY A 98 4.68 -0.51 -10.08
CA GLY A 98 6.07 -0.16 -10.34
C GLY A 98 6.76 -1.15 -11.24
N THR A 99 8.09 -1.19 -11.12
CA THR A 99 8.94 -2.14 -11.82
C THR A 99 9.85 -2.84 -10.83
N ALA A 100 9.96 -4.15 -10.94
CA ALA A 100 10.89 -4.97 -10.18
C ALA A 100 11.65 -5.91 -11.13
N VAL A 101 12.84 -6.35 -10.72
CA VAL A 101 13.59 -7.39 -11.43
C VAL A 101 13.56 -8.64 -10.58
N ILE A 102 12.98 -9.71 -11.11
CA ILE A 102 13.02 -11.04 -10.50
C ILE A 102 14.25 -11.77 -11.02
N THR A 103 15.07 -12.29 -10.11
CA THR A 103 16.33 -12.98 -10.41
C THR A 103 16.27 -14.43 -9.97
N ALA A 104 16.48 -15.36 -10.90
CA ALA A 104 16.75 -16.78 -10.63
C ALA A 104 18.26 -17.02 -10.66
N GLU A 105 18.81 -17.64 -9.61
CA GLU A 105 20.24 -17.91 -9.46
C GLU A 105 20.47 -19.39 -9.14
N ALA A 106 21.36 -20.04 -9.90
CA ALA A 106 21.87 -21.38 -9.63
C ALA A 106 23.39 -21.39 -9.81
N GLY A 107 24.14 -21.79 -8.78
CA GLY A 107 25.59 -21.60 -8.72
C GLY A 107 26.02 -20.14 -8.88
N ASP A 108 26.87 -19.84 -9.86
CA ASP A 108 27.32 -18.47 -10.18
C ASP A 108 26.57 -17.84 -11.36
N LYS A 109 25.50 -18.50 -11.83
CA LYS A 109 24.70 -18.09 -12.99
C LYS A 109 23.39 -17.46 -12.57
N LYS A 110 22.96 -16.45 -13.33
CA LYS A 110 21.73 -15.70 -13.07
C LYS A 110 20.94 -15.51 -14.34
N ALA A 111 19.64 -15.63 -14.23
CA ALA A 111 18.67 -15.18 -15.22
C ALA A 111 17.73 -14.17 -14.57
N THR A 112 17.26 -13.20 -15.35
CA THR A 112 16.44 -12.10 -14.84
C THR A 112 15.19 -11.91 -15.69
N CYS A 113 14.10 -11.54 -15.02
CA CYS A 113 12.86 -11.12 -15.65
C CYS A 113 12.49 -9.71 -15.17
N ASP A 114 12.28 -8.80 -16.11
CA ASP A 114 11.77 -7.45 -15.82
C ASP A 114 10.25 -7.50 -15.61
N VAL A 115 9.79 -7.23 -14.39
CA VAL A 115 8.38 -7.21 -14.03
C VAL A 115 7.88 -5.76 -14.00
N SER A 116 6.79 -5.50 -14.72
CA SER A 116 6.05 -4.24 -14.70
C SER A 116 4.66 -4.48 -14.13
N VAL A 117 4.36 -3.86 -12.99
CA VAL A 117 3.07 -4.00 -12.30
C VAL A 117 2.25 -2.72 -12.48
N VAL A 118 1.05 -2.84 -13.04
CA VAL A 118 0.09 -1.74 -13.22
C VAL A 118 -1.16 -1.96 -12.37
N VAL A 119 -1.89 -0.91 -11.98
CA VAL A 119 -3.17 -1.08 -11.27
C VAL A 119 -4.30 -1.45 -12.22
N ASN A 120 -5.18 -2.37 -11.80
CA ASN A 120 -6.50 -2.53 -12.42
C ASN A 120 -7.44 -1.37 -12.05
N LEU A 121 -7.64 -0.43 -12.97
CA LEU A 121 -8.54 0.71 -12.78
C LEU A 121 -9.93 0.51 -13.40
N GLU A 122 -10.23 -0.67 -13.94
CA GLU A 122 -11.49 -0.96 -14.64
C GLU A 122 -12.65 -1.24 -13.68
N THR A 123 -12.37 -1.70 -12.46
CA THR A 123 -13.40 -1.93 -11.45
C THR A 123 -13.98 -0.59 -11.00
N PRO A 124 -15.29 -0.32 -11.22
CA PRO A 124 -15.93 0.89 -10.69
C PRO A 124 -15.90 0.90 -9.17
N LEU A 125 -16.14 2.06 -8.56
CA LEU A 125 -16.27 2.16 -7.11
C LEU A 125 -17.40 1.24 -6.65
N THR A 126 -17.06 0.23 -5.86
CA THR A 126 -17.94 -0.87 -5.50
C THR A 126 -17.98 -1.06 -4.00
N PHE A 127 -19.17 -1.36 -3.51
CA PHE A 127 -19.44 -1.73 -2.13
C PHE A 127 -19.93 -3.16 -2.07
N GLU A 128 -19.43 -3.94 -1.12
CA GLU A 128 -19.86 -5.31 -0.85
C GLU A 128 -20.37 -5.41 0.59
N ALA A 129 -21.59 -5.91 0.76
CA ALA A 129 -22.20 -6.08 2.06
C ALA A 129 -21.38 -7.08 2.91
N ALA A 130 -20.90 -6.67 4.10
CA ALA A 130 -20.32 -7.61 5.05
C ALA A 130 -21.39 -8.35 5.88
N ALA A 131 -22.63 -7.84 5.86
CA ALA A 131 -23.79 -8.42 6.53
C ALA A 131 -25.07 -8.16 5.72
N ASP A 132 -26.05 -9.05 5.86
CA ASP A 132 -27.38 -8.95 5.24
C ASP A 132 -28.06 -7.62 5.56
N GLY A 133 -28.79 -7.07 4.58
CA GLY A 133 -29.55 -5.84 4.76
C GLY A 133 -28.72 -4.55 4.81
N ALA A 134 -27.44 -4.59 4.42
CA ALA A 134 -26.62 -3.39 4.31
C ALA A 134 -27.21 -2.42 3.27
N THR A 135 -27.37 -1.17 3.64
CA THR A 135 -27.87 -0.11 2.76
C THR A 135 -26.73 0.84 2.43
N VAL A 136 -26.55 1.11 1.14
CA VAL A 136 -25.60 2.10 0.62
C VAL A 136 -26.37 3.27 0.05
N LYS A 137 -26.13 4.47 0.59
CA LYS A 137 -26.69 5.73 0.10
C LYS A 137 -25.58 6.62 -0.43
N PHE A 138 -25.91 7.55 -1.31
CA PHE A 138 -24.98 8.59 -1.75
C PHE A 138 -25.70 9.95 -1.79
N ASN A 139 -25.61 10.69 -0.69
CA ASN A 139 -26.42 11.87 -0.44
C ASN A 139 -25.57 13.01 0.13
N LYS A 140 -26.14 14.21 0.18
CA LYS A 140 -25.68 15.32 1.02
C LYS A 140 -26.76 15.76 2.02
N SER A 141 -26.40 16.73 2.87
CA SER A 141 -27.31 17.30 3.88
C SER A 141 -28.64 17.74 3.27
N GLY A 142 -29.72 17.58 4.04
CA GLY A 142 -31.09 17.81 3.58
C GLY A 142 -31.72 16.65 2.81
N ASN A 143 -31.12 15.45 2.85
CA ASN A 143 -31.55 14.26 2.10
C ASN A 143 -31.59 14.54 0.58
N ILE A 144 -30.48 15.04 0.04
CA ILE A 144 -30.36 15.32 -1.39
C ILE A 144 -29.47 14.24 -2.02
N VAL A 145 -30.00 13.47 -2.96
CA VAL A 145 -29.24 12.43 -3.67
C VAL A 145 -28.19 13.05 -4.58
N ALA A 146 -27.03 12.42 -4.67
CA ALA A 146 -26.01 12.74 -5.66
C ALA A 146 -26.59 12.75 -7.09
N PRO A 147 -26.47 13.87 -7.85
CA PRO A 147 -26.97 13.94 -9.22
C PRO A 147 -25.98 13.30 -10.20
N ASN A 148 -26.49 12.81 -11.33
CA ASN A 148 -25.68 12.20 -12.40
C ASN A 148 -24.88 10.97 -11.94
N VAL A 149 -25.48 10.19 -11.04
CA VAL A 149 -24.95 8.90 -10.59
C VAL A 149 -25.81 7.77 -11.15
N GLU A 150 -25.13 6.72 -11.58
CA GLU A 150 -25.73 5.45 -11.93
C GLU A 150 -25.17 4.37 -10.98
N TYR A 151 -25.97 3.36 -10.68
CA TYR A 151 -25.53 2.19 -9.91
C TYR A 151 -25.86 0.88 -10.62
N SER A 152 -25.10 -0.16 -10.29
CA SER A 152 -25.25 -1.52 -10.83
C SER A 152 -25.22 -2.53 -9.69
N LEU A 153 -26.03 -3.58 -9.81
CA LEU A 153 -26.10 -4.71 -8.86
C LEU A 153 -25.60 -6.04 -9.47
N ASP A 154 -25.16 -6.01 -10.73
CA ASP A 154 -24.77 -7.19 -11.51
C ASP A 154 -23.33 -7.07 -12.05
N GLY A 155 -22.47 -6.36 -11.30
CA GLY A 155 -21.05 -6.19 -11.65
C GLY A 155 -20.82 -5.26 -12.85
N GLY A 156 -21.71 -4.30 -13.09
CA GLY A 156 -21.57 -3.31 -14.15
C GLY A 156 -22.17 -3.71 -15.50
N ILE A 157 -22.98 -4.78 -15.55
CA ILE A 157 -23.67 -5.21 -16.78
C ILE A 157 -24.86 -4.28 -17.07
N THR A 158 -25.68 -4.02 -16.06
CA THR A 158 -26.81 -3.09 -16.12
C THR A 158 -26.63 -1.94 -15.14
N TRP A 159 -26.98 -0.73 -15.59
CA TRP A 159 -26.84 0.51 -14.84
C TRP A 159 -28.18 1.21 -14.72
N LYS A 160 -28.51 1.65 -13.51
CA LYS A 160 -29.75 2.34 -13.15
C LYS A 160 -29.44 3.74 -12.66
N ASP A 161 -30.27 4.71 -13.01
CA ASP A 161 -30.14 6.12 -12.66
C ASP A 161 -31.25 6.58 -11.68
N ASP A 162 -31.94 5.64 -11.04
CA ASP A 162 -33.09 5.86 -10.16
C ASP A 162 -32.73 5.88 -8.66
N LEU A 163 -31.48 6.23 -8.31
CA LEU A 163 -31.03 6.28 -6.92
C LEU A 163 -31.91 7.26 -6.11
N THR A 164 -32.38 6.81 -4.95
CA THR A 164 -33.20 7.63 -4.05
C THR A 164 -32.47 7.94 -2.74
N VAL A 165 -33.03 8.85 -1.94
CA VAL A 165 -32.48 9.20 -0.61
C VAL A 165 -32.42 8.02 0.36
N ALA A 166 -33.24 6.98 0.12
CA ALA A 166 -33.21 5.75 0.88
C ALA A 166 -31.98 4.88 0.56
N GLY A 167 -31.31 5.15 -0.57
CA GLY A 167 -30.23 4.32 -1.10
C GLY A 167 -30.71 2.99 -1.64
N VAL A 168 -29.80 2.03 -1.72
CA VAL A 168 -30.07 0.67 -2.16
C VAL A 168 -29.71 -0.29 -1.04
N THR A 169 -30.62 -1.21 -0.72
CA THR A 169 -30.38 -2.27 0.27
C THR A 169 -29.93 -3.54 -0.43
N LEU A 170 -28.78 -4.04 -0.01
CA LEU A 170 -28.18 -5.31 -0.39
C LEU A 170 -28.81 -6.41 0.47
N ALA A 171 -29.29 -7.48 -0.16
CA ALA A 171 -30.15 -8.44 0.52
C ALA A 171 -29.34 -9.36 1.43
N ALA A 172 -28.18 -9.81 0.97
CA ALA A 172 -27.31 -10.75 1.67
C ALA A 172 -25.86 -10.25 1.75
N ALA A 173 -25.10 -10.77 2.71
CA ALA A 173 -23.66 -10.63 2.73
C ALA A 173 -23.04 -11.15 1.42
N GLY A 174 -22.06 -10.40 0.89
CA GLY A 174 -21.44 -10.66 -0.41
C GLY A 174 -22.17 -10.03 -1.61
N ASP A 175 -23.39 -9.54 -1.44
CA ASP A 175 -24.06 -8.73 -2.47
C ASP A 175 -23.28 -7.43 -2.72
N LYS A 176 -23.30 -6.97 -3.97
CA LYS A 176 -22.47 -5.85 -4.43
C LYS A 176 -23.32 -4.75 -5.05
N ILE A 177 -22.84 -3.52 -4.89
CA ILE A 177 -23.32 -2.35 -5.64
C ILE A 177 -22.13 -1.54 -6.15
N SER A 178 -22.09 -1.32 -7.46
CA SER A 178 -21.08 -0.48 -8.12
C SER A 178 -21.68 0.85 -8.52
N PHE A 179 -20.91 1.93 -8.45
CA PHE A 179 -21.32 3.28 -8.81
C PHE A 179 -20.46 3.84 -9.93
N ARG A 180 -21.08 4.66 -10.79
CA ARG A 180 -20.40 5.49 -11.79
C ARG A 180 -21.17 6.79 -12.02
N GLY A 181 -20.59 7.74 -12.74
CA GLY A 181 -21.27 9.00 -13.02
C GLY A 181 -20.49 9.95 -13.92
N THR A 182 -20.94 11.20 -13.95
CA THR A 182 -20.37 12.25 -14.81
C THR A 182 -20.19 13.60 -14.11
N ASN A 183 -20.02 13.60 -12.78
CA ASN A 183 -19.94 14.84 -11.99
C ASN A 183 -18.62 14.96 -11.23
N GLU A 184 -17.74 15.87 -11.67
CA GLU A 184 -16.44 16.12 -11.01
C GLU A 184 -16.58 16.85 -9.65
N THR A 185 -17.73 17.44 -9.36
CA THR A 185 -17.98 18.26 -8.16
C THR A 185 -18.61 17.47 -7.02
N TYR A 186 -18.38 16.16 -6.90
CA TYR A 186 -18.79 15.43 -5.68
C TYR A 186 -18.04 15.89 -4.40
N GLY A 187 -17.26 16.97 -4.48
CA GLY A 187 -16.79 17.76 -3.35
C GLY A 187 -17.82 18.78 -2.83
N GLY A 188 -17.59 19.26 -1.61
CA GLY A 188 -18.34 20.39 -1.04
C GLY A 188 -17.40 21.48 -0.53
N LEU A 189 -17.85 22.73 -0.60
CA LEU A 189 -17.07 23.89 -0.10
C LEU A 189 -16.95 23.89 1.44
N PHE A 190 -17.89 23.24 2.12
CA PHE A 190 -18.02 23.15 3.57
C PHE A 190 -18.53 21.78 3.97
N PHE A 191 -18.33 21.40 5.24
CA PHE A 191 -18.73 20.12 5.82
C PHE A 191 -20.14 19.68 5.38
N ASP A 192 -21.15 20.53 5.56
CA ASP A 192 -22.55 20.15 5.33
C ASP A 192 -22.97 20.05 3.85
N ASP A 193 -22.13 20.45 2.89
CA ASP A 193 -22.51 20.52 1.47
C ASP A 193 -21.84 19.46 0.58
N CYS A 194 -21.09 18.51 1.16
CA CYS A 194 -20.50 17.40 0.40
C CYS A 194 -21.50 16.27 0.17
N TYR A 195 -21.46 15.66 -1.03
CA TYR A 195 -22.08 14.34 -1.25
C TYR A 195 -21.18 13.26 -0.65
N ARG A 196 -21.76 12.37 0.16
CA ARG A 196 -21.05 11.32 0.89
C ARG A 196 -21.80 10.00 0.81
N PHE A 197 -21.05 8.91 0.84
CA PHE A 197 -21.64 7.60 1.02
C PHE A 197 -22.05 7.42 2.47
N GLU A 198 -23.26 6.89 2.70
CA GLU A 198 -23.75 6.55 4.04
C GLU A 198 -24.08 5.05 4.11
N LEU A 199 -23.56 4.37 5.13
CA LEU A 199 -23.67 2.92 5.28
C LEU A 199 -24.51 2.54 6.51
N SER A 200 -25.49 1.66 6.33
CA SER A 200 -26.32 1.17 7.46
C SER A 200 -25.66 0.04 8.26
N ALA A 201 -24.75 -0.73 7.66
CA ALA A 201 -24.04 -1.86 8.26
C ALA A 201 -22.58 -1.91 7.79
N GLU A 202 -21.77 -2.80 8.37
CA GLU A 202 -20.40 -3.04 7.89
C GLU A 202 -20.42 -3.36 6.39
N THR A 203 -19.60 -2.64 5.63
CA THR A 203 -19.57 -2.73 4.18
C THR A 203 -18.13 -2.56 3.71
N PHE A 204 -17.68 -3.48 2.87
CA PHE A 204 -16.40 -3.39 2.21
C PHE A 204 -16.49 -2.41 1.05
N VAL A 205 -15.42 -1.65 0.79
CA VAL A 205 -15.35 -0.74 -0.36
C VAL A 205 -14.04 -0.94 -1.12
N TYR A 206 -14.11 -0.91 -2.44
CA TYR A 206 -12.97 -1.07 -3.33
C TYR A 206 -13.27 -0.52 -4.74
N GLY A 207 -12.27 -0.52 -5.62
CA GLY A 207 -12.40 -0.04 -6.99
C GLY A 207 -12.05 1.43 -7.15
N ASN A 208 -12.26 1.93 -8.36
CA ASN A 208 -11.76 3.22 -8.82
C ASN A 208 -12.77 4.34 -8.60
N VAL A 209 -12.44 5.32 -7.74
CA VAL A 209 -13.33 6.46 -7.44
C VAL A 209 -13.61 7.34 -8.66
N MET A 210 -12.72 7.34 -9.66
CA MET A 210 -12.90 8.11 -10.90
C MET A 210 -14.09 7.63 -11.73
N SER A 211 -14.60 6.41 -11.48
CA SER A 211 -15.84 5.92 -12.09
C SER A 211 -17.01 6.87 -11.88
N LEU A 212 -17.05 7.59 -10.76
CA LEU A 212 -18.09 8.55 -10.42
C LEU A 212 -18.06 9.81 -11.30
N ILE A 213 -16.91 10.21 -11.83
CA ILE A 213 -16.78 11.51 -12.49
C ILE A 213 -16.74 11.41 -14.01
N ASN A 214 -16.30 10.28 -14.55
CA ASN A 214 -16.23 10.05 -15.99
C ASN A 214 -16.45 8.57 -16.33
N LYS A 215 -17.71 8.14 -16.34
CA LYS A 215 -18.08 6.75 -16.64
C LYS A 215 -17.54 6.20 -17.98
N ASP A 216 -17.18 7.06 -18.93
CA ASP A 216 -16.69 6.64 -20.25
C ASP A 216 -15.15 6.51 -20.30
N ASN A 217 -14.40 7.21 -19.43
CA ASN A 217 -12.93 7.28 -19.47
C ASN A 217 -12.25 6.99 -18.11
N TYR A 218 -12.94 6.44 -17.12
CA TYR A 218 -12.41 6.37 -15.75
C TYR A 218 -11.20 5.47 -15.48
N PRO A 219 -10.79 4.48 -16.30
CA PRO A 219 -9.49 3.90 -16.03
C PRO A 219 -8.34 4.78 -16.55
N THR A 220 -8.58 5.64 -17.55
CA THR A 220 -7.52 6.43 -18.22
C THR A 220 -7.44 7.87 -17.73
N ASN A 221 -8.55 8.45 -17.24
CA ASN A 221 -8.54 9.81 -16.70
C ASN A 221 -7.79 9.86 -15.36
N LYS A 222 -6.72 10.67 -15.34
CA LYS A 222 -5.87 10.88 -14.15
C LYS A 222 -5.87 12.35 -13.71
N THR A 223 -6.91 13.10 -14.05
CA THR A 223 -7.02 14.54 -13.79
C THR A 223 -8.34 14.86 -13.07
N LEU A 224 -8.24 15.64 -12.00
CA LEU A 224 -9.36 16.29 -11.33
C LEU A 224 -9.28 17.79 -11.57
N THR A 225 -10.31 18.36 -12.18
CA THR A 225 -10.34 19.79 -12.53
C THR A 225 -11.19 20.62 -11.58
N ALA A 226 -12.13 20.00 -10.86
CA ALA A 226 -12.98 20.65 -9.89
C ALA A 226 -12.30 20.74 -8.51
N ASP A 227 -12.32 21.93 -7.91
CA ASP A 227 -11.92 22.09 -6.51
C ASP A 227 -12.79 21.21 -5.60
N TYR A 228 -12.20 20.73 -4.50
CA TYR A 228 -12.81 19.83 -3.54
C TYR A 228 -13.21 18.46 -4.10
N ALA A 229 -12.86 18.08 -5.34
CA ALA A 229 -13.24 16.79 -5.90
C ALA A 229 -12.96 15.64 -4.91
N PHE A 230 -14.00 14.83 -4.66
CA PHE A 230 -14.03 13.73 -3.68
C PHE A 230 -13.79 14.11 -2.21
N GLY A 231 -13.79 15.39 -1.86
CA GLY A 231 -13.67 15.86 -0.49
C GLY A 231 -14.80 15.31 0.38
N ARG A 232 -14.44 14.71 1.52
CA ARG A 232 -15.35 14.13 2.52
C ARG A 232 -16.27 13.01 2.02
N MET A 233 -15.99 12.41 0.87
CA MET A 233 -16.87 11.40 0.26
C MET A 233 -17.19 10.19 1.17
N PHE A 234 -16.25 9.79 2.03
CA PHE A 234 -16.38 8.68 2.98
C PHE A 234 -16.32 9.15 4.45
N SER A 235 -16.40 10.45 4.68
CA SER A 235 -16.34 11.06 6.01
C SER A 235 -17.41 10.50 6.97
N TYR A 236 -17.01 10.22 8.21
CA TYR A 236 -17.81 9.59 9.29
C TYR A 236 -18.34 8.18 9.01
N GLN A 237 -17.74 7.44 8.06
CA GLN A 237 -18.16 6.07 7.78
C GLN A 237 -17.41 5.05 8.65
N GLY A 238 -17.71 5.02 9.94
CA GLY A 238 -17.14 4.03 10.89
C GLY A 238 -17.46 2.56 10.56
N LYS A 239 -18.33 2.28 9.58
CA LYS A 239 -18.68 0.94 9.09
C LYS A 239 -17.99 0.56 7.78
N LEU A 240 -17.26 1.50 7.18
CA LEU A 240 -16.52 1.29 5.94
C LEU A 240 -15.22 0.55 6.23
N LYS A 241 -14.95 -0.52 5.47
CA LYS A 241 -13.80 -1.41 5.68
C LYS A 241 -13.05 -1.67 4.37
N ASN A 242 -11.75 -1.88 4.50
CA ASN A 242 -10.97 -2.56 3.47
C ASN A 242 -11.41 -4.03 3.41
N LYS A 243 -11.33 -4.66 2.23
CA LYS A 243 -11.71 -6.07 2.06
C LYS A 243 -10.50 -7.00 2.19
N ASP A 244 -9.59 -6.94 1.23
CA ASP A 244 -8.37 -7.74 1.14
C ASP A 244 -7.38 -7.05 0.17
N ALA A 245 -6.18 -7.63 0.00
CA ALA A 245 -5.12 -7.06 -0.84
C ALA A 245 -5.53 -6.85 -2.30
N ASP A 246 -6.44 -7.67 -2.83
CA ASP A 246 -6.90 -7.58 -4.22
C ASP A 246 -8.02 -6.55 -4.41
N HIS A 247 -8.69 -6.16 -3.33
CA HIS A 247 -9.82 -5.25 -3.37
C HIS A 247 -9.49 -3.94 -2.66
N GLN A 248 -8.65 -3.14 -3.31
CA GLN A 248 -8.22 -1.82 -2.83
C GLN A 248 -9.10 -0.68 -3.37
N ILE A 249 -9.11 0.44 -2.65
CA ILE A 249 -9.68 1.70 -3.13
C ILE A 249 -8.62 2.40 -3.99
N PHE A 250 -8.93 2.74 -5.22
CA PHE A 250 -7.97 3.40 -6.12
C PHE A 250 -8.28 4.90 -6.28
N LEU A 251 -7.26 5.72 -6.08
CA LEU A 251 -7.28 7.18 -6.26
C LEU A 251 -6.30 7.60 -7.38
N PRO A 252 -6.52 7.18 -8.65
CA PRO A 252 -5.49 7.24 -9.70
C PRO A 252 -5.14 8.64 -10.21
N ALA A 253 -5.79 9.70 -9.71
CA ALA A 253 -5.58 11.05 -10.17
C ALA A 253 -4.17 11.56 -9.82
N LYS A 254 -3.41 11.91 -10.85
CA LYS A 254 -2.05 12.47 -10.74
C LYS A 254 -2.04 13.99 -10.78
N THR A 255 -3.08 14.58 -11.36
CA THR A 255 -3.26 16.04 -11.45
C THR A 255 -4.51 16.41 -10.67
N LEU A 256 -4.32 17.26 -9.65
CA LEU A 256 -5.37 17.66 -8.71
C LEU A 256 -5.65 19.16 -8.80
N ALA A 257 -6.91 19.54 -8.65
CA ALA A 257 -7.36 20.90 -8.36
C ALA A 257 -7.27 21.18 -6.84
N GLU A 258 -7.62 22.39 -6.38
CA GLU A 258 -7.48 22.72 -4.96
C GLU A 258 -8.37 21.83 -4.09
N LYS A 259 -7.84 21.43 -2.93
CA LYS A 259 -8.59 20.68 -1.89
C LYS A 259 -9.18 19.34 -2.34
N CYS A 260 -8.68 18.76 -3.44
CA CYS A 260 -9.04 17.39 -3.80
C CYS A 260 -8.75 16.45 -2.63
N TYR A 261 -9.69 15.54 -2.37
CA TYR A 261 -9.60 14.54 -1.30
C TYR A 261 -9.51 15.10 0.15
N ASP A 262 -9.85 16.38 0.39
CA ASP A 262 -9.92 16.96 1.74
C ASP A 262 -10.94 16.20 2.60
N GLY A 263 -10.48 15.61 3.70
CA GLY A 263 -11.29 14.86 4.66
C GLY A 263 -11.94 13.61 4.09
N MET A 264 -11.45 13.07 2.97
CA MET A 264 -12.13 12.00 2.21
C MET A 264 -12.54 10.82 3.09
N PHE A 265 -11.68 10.37 4.00
CA PHE A 265 -11.90 9.27 4.93
C PHE A 265 -11.89 9.71 6.40
N ASP A 266 -12.18 10.99 6.71
CA ASP A 266 -12.19 11.39 8.13
C ASP A 266 -13.19 10.55 8.93
N ASP A 267 -12.84 10.22 10.17
CA ASP A 267 -13.59 9.40 11.11
C ASP A 267 -14.05 8.03 10.53
N CYS A 268 -13.32 7.48 9.55
CA CYS A 268 -13.46 6.09 9.10
C CYS A 268 -12.78 5.12 10.08
N THR A 269 -13.39 4.95 11.25
CA THR A 269 -12.77 4.21 12.37
C THR A 269 -12.50 2.73 12.12
N SER A 270 -13.12 2.11 11.10
CA SER A 270 -12.89 0.69 10.73
C SER A 270 -11.96 0.50 9.53
N LEU A 271 -11.43 1.60 8.95
CA LEU A 271 -10.43 1.53 7.89
C LEU A 271 -9.08 1.13 8.48
N THR A 272 -8.48 0.07 7.96
CA THR A 272 -7.21 -0.49 8.48
C THR A 272 -6.02 -0.21 7.55
N THR A 273 -6.26 -0.02 6.26
CA THR A 273 -5.26 0.37 5.27
C THR A 273 -5.71 1.59 4.48
N ALA A 274 -4.76 2.45 4.15
CA ALA A 274 -5.01 3.63 3.32
C ALA A 274 -4.76 3.31 1.84
N PRO A 275 -5.52 3.93 0.91
CA PRO A 275 -5.22 3.86 -0.51
C PRO A 275 -3.89 4.55 -0.86
N GLU A 276 -3.24 4.08 -1.93
CA GLU A 276 -2.08 4.74 -2.53
C GLU A 276 -2.43 6.15 -3.02
N LEU A 277 -1.48 7.08 -2.86
CA LEU A 277 -1.60 8.47 -3.29
C LEU A 277 -0.62 8.71 -4.45
N PRO A 278 -1.07 8.88 -5.70
CA PRO A 278 -0.16 8.94 -6.85
C PRO A 278 0.26 10.37 -7.27
N ALA A 279 -0.36 11.42 -6.70
CA ALA A 279 -0.12 12.81 -7.10
C ALA A 279 1.21 13.36 -6.55
N LYS A 280 2.19 13.56 -7.43
CA LYS A 280 3.54 14.08 -7.06
C LYS A 280 3.61 15.60 -6.88
N THR A 281 2.57 16.32 -7.33
CA THR A 281 2.45 17.77 -7.22
C THR A 281 1.07 18.10 -6.68
N LEU A 282 1.00 18.88 -5.60
CA LEU A 282 -0.25 19.21 -4.95
C LEU A 282 -0.66 20.66 -5.16
N LYS A 283 -1.97 20.87 -5.20
CA LYS A 283 -2.60 22.19 -5.08
C LYS A 283 -3.02 22.44 -3.64
N LYS A 284 -3.30 23.71 -3.32
CA LYS A 284 -3.66 24.18 -1.98
C LYS A 284 -4.68 23.24 -1.31
N GLY A 285 -4.36 22.78 -0.10
CA GLY A 285 -5.24 21.98 0.74
C GLY A 285 -5.56 20.55 0.26
N CYS A 286 -4.89 20.02 -0.78
CA CYS A 286 -5.08 18.61 -1.15
C CYS A 286 -4.71 17.68 0.01
N TYR A 287 -5.47 16.58 0.16
CA TYR A 287 -5.26 15.56 1.21
C TYR A 287 -5.28 16.08 2.65
N ARG A 288 -5.78 17.30 2.89
CA ARG A 288 -6.02 17.82 4.24
C ARG A 288 -6.97 16.89 4.99
N GLY A 289 -6.63 16.49 6.21
CA GLY A 289 -7.48 15.68 7.09
C GLY A 289 -7.95 14.36 6.51
N MET A 290 -7.30 13.85 5.46
CA MET A 290 -7.84 12.75 4.67
C MET A 290 -8.15 11.50 5.51
N PHE A 291 -7.34 11.22 6.54
CA PHE A 291 -7.52 10.09 7.45
C PHE A 291 -7.68 10.52 8.91
N TYR A 292 -8.07 11.78 9.15
CA TYR A 292 -8.31 12.29 10.52
C TYR A 292 -9.25 11.32 11.27
N GLY A 293 -8.89 10.91 12.49
CA GLY A 293 -9.74 10.04 13.31
C GLY A 293 -9.88 8.59 12.83
N CYS A 294 -9.09 8.14 11.86
CA CYS A 294 -9.04 6.73 11.44
C CYS A 294 -8.33 5.86 12.51
N THR A 295 -9.02 5.58 13.61
CA THR A 295 -8.44 4.95 14.80
C THR A 295 -7.94 3.51 14.60
N SER A 296 -8.39 2.79 13.57
CA SER A 296 -7.89 1.44 13.23
C SER A 296 -6.80 1.41 12.17
N LEU A 297 -6.42 2.55 11.60
CA LEU A 297 -5.36 2.63 10.60
C LEU A 297 -4.00 2.36 11.27
N THR A 298 -3.34 1.28 10.89
CA THR A 298 -2.03 0.90 11.48
C THR A 298 -0.85 1.37 10.65
N THR A 299 -1.04 1.53 9.35
CA THR A 299 0.00 1.91 8.38
C THR A 299 -0.49 3.07 7.53
N ALA A 300 0.31 4.14 7.47
CA ALA A 300 0.04 5.27 6.61
C ALA A 300 0.45 4.97 5.16
N PRO A 301 -0.20 5.58 4.15
CA PRO A 301 0.23 5.48 2.77
C PRO A 301 1.51 6.31 2.55
N GLU A 302 2.30 5.95 1.54
CA GLU A 302 3.40 6.79 1.10
C GLU A 302 2.92 8.17 0.65
N LEU A 303 3.71 9.20 0.95
CA LEU A 303 3.46 10.56 0.49
C LEU A 303 4.40 10.86 -0.68
N PRO A 304 3.93 10.94 -1.93
CA PRO A 304 4.80 11.08 -3.09
C PRO A 304 5.28 12.53 -3.35
N ALA A 305 4.62 13.52 -2.75
CA ALA A 305 4.77 14.92 -3.13
C ALA A 305 5.97 15.59 -2.44
N LYS A 306 7.04 15.83 -3.20
CA LYS A 306 8.25 16.53 -2.71
C LYS A 306 8.10 18.06 -2.68
N THR A 307 7.11 18.58 -3.40
CA THR A 307 6.79 20.02 -3.42
C THR A 307 5.35 20.19 -2.97
N LEU A 308 5.17 20.91 -1.86
CA LEU A 308 3.87 21.13 -1.24
C LEU A 308 3.32 22.50 -1.60
N ALA A 309 1.99 22.59 -1.66
CA ALA A 309 1.26 23.85 -1.65
C ALA A 309 0.70 24.11 -0.25
N GLU A 310 0.28 25.35 0.00
CA GLU A 310 -0.32 25.77 1.28
C GLU A 310 -1.36 24.76 1.79
N GLY A 311 -1.24 24.38 3.07
CA GLY A 311 -2.22 23.56 3.78
C GLY A 311 -2.35 22.10 3.32
N CYS A 312 -1.43 21.60 2.49
CA CYS A 312 -1.41 20.16 2.16
C CYS A 312 -1.09 19.33 3.41
N TYR A 313 -1.73 18.18 3.54
CA TYR A 313 -1.51 17.21 4.63
C TYR A 313 -1.74 17.73 6.06
N VAL A 314 -2.35 18.91 6.22
CA VAL A 314 -2.81 19.43 7.53
C VAL A 314 -3.72 18.39 8.17
N ILE A 315 -3.53 18.10 9.46
CA ILE A 315 -4.34 17.17 10.28
C ILE A 315 -4.54 15.76 9.69
N MET A 316 -3.75 15.36 8.68
CA MET A 316 -4.05 14.19 7.84
C MET A 316 -4.24 12.89 8.62
N PHE A 317 -3.44 12.66 9.67
CA PHE A 317 -3.49 11.48 10.52
C PHE A 317 -3.79 11.81 11.98
N SER A 318 -4.26 13.02 12.28
CA SER A 318 -4.59 13.39 13.66
C SER A 318 -5.63 12.42 14.22
N ASN A 319 -5.44 11.97 15.46
CA ASN A 319 -6.25 10.99 16.16
C ASN A 319 -6.23 9.56 15.55
N CYS A 320 -5.28 9.24 14.67
CA CYS A 320 -5.02 7.85 14.25
C CYS A 320 -4.29 7.09 15.37
N THR A 321 -5.02 6.71 16.42
CA THR A 321 -4.44 6.17 17.66
C THR A 321 -3.74 4.82 17.51
N SER A 322 -4.03 4.05 16.45
CA SER A 322 -3.36 2.77 16.16
C SER A 322 -2.15 2.87 15.22
N LEU A 323 -1.87 4.05 14.66
CA LEU A 323 -0.77 4.26 13.74
C LEU A 323 0.57 4.11 14.49
N THR A 324 1.38 3.12 14.11
CA THR A 324 2.67 2.85 14.75
C THR A 324 3.83 3.56 14.06
N THR A 325 3.73 3.71 12.75
CA THR A 325 4.79 4.29 11.91
C THR A 325 4.17 5.35 11.01
N ALA A 326 4.72 6.57 11.05
CA ALA A 326 4.34 7.64 10.14
C ALA A 326 4.91 7.37 8.73
N PRO A 327 4.30 7.92 7.68
CA PRO A 327 4.94 7.93 6.39
C PRO A 327 6.16 8.86 6.44
N GLU A 328 7.12 8.64 5.54
CA GLU A 328 8.17 9.62 5.31
C GLU A 328 7.52 10.94 4.83
N LEU A 329 7.98 12.07 5.38
CA LEU A 329 7.62 13.41 4.92
C LEU A 329 8.69 13.87 3.91
N PRO A 330 8.45 13.76 2.60
CA PRO A 330 9.51 13.85 1.58
C PRO A 330 9.89 15.28 1.18
N ALA A 331 9.09 16.28 1.59
CA ALA A 331 9.26 17.66 1.16
C ALA A 331 10.51 18.30 1.79
N THR A 332 11.41 18.82 0.97
CA THR A 332 12.65 19.48 1.45
C THR A 332 12.43 20.94 1.82
N THR A 333 11.40 21.58 1.24
CA THR A 333 10.98 22.95 1.56
C THR A 333 9.50 22.92 1.90
N LEU A 334 9.17 23.33 3.12
CA LEU A 334 7.78 23.35 3.59
C LEU A 334 7.04 24.57 3.03
N ALA A 335 5.73 24.40 2.84
CA ALA A 335 4.82 25.49 2.50
C ALA A 335 3.97 25.85 3.73
N GLU A 336 3.35 27.03 3.69
CA GLU A 336 2.51 27.54 4.77
C GLU A 336 1.48 26.50 5.22
N ASN A 337 1.33 26.34 6.54
CA ASN A 337 0.43 25.37 7.19
C ASN A 337 0.73 23.88 6.91
N CYS A 338 1.70 23.50 6.09
CA CYS A 338 1.92 22.08 5.80
C CYS A 338 2.27 21.29 7.07
N TYR A 339 1.72 20.08 7.16
CA TYR A 339 1.92 19.17 8.30
C TYR A 339 1.46 19.68 9.67
N HIS A 340 0.74 20.81 9.73
CA HIS A 340 0.12 21.29 10.97
C HIS A 340 -0.80 20.21 11.55
N ASN A 341 -0.59 19.85 12.82
CA ASN A 341 -1.35 18.85 13.58
C ASN A 341 -1.38 17.45 12.92
N MET A 342 -0.43 17.16 12.02
CA MET A 342 -0.52 15.97 11.15
C MET A 342 -0.67 14.65 11.92
N PHE A 343 0.04 14.49 13.05
CA PHE A 343 0.01 13.29 13.89
C PHE A 343 -0.43 13.61 15.33
N TYR A 344 -1.21 14.68 15.51
CA TYR A 344 -1.75 15.05 16.81
C TYR A 344 -2.53 13.87 17.41
N ASP A 345 -2.22 13.47 18.65
CA ASP A 345 -2.80 12.33 19.37
C ASP A 345 -2.64 10.95 18.66
N CYS A 346 -1.62 10.77 17.82
CA CYS A 346 -1.19 9.45 17.35
C CYS A 346 -0.47 8.67 18.47
N LYS A 347 -1.24 8.14 19.43
CA LYS A 347 -0.73 7.62 20.70
C LYS A 347 0.32 6.51 20.57
N LYS A 348 0.22 5.66 19.54
CA LYS A 348 1.16 4.54 19.30
C LYS A 348 2.32 4.86 18.37
N LEU A 349 2.42 6.11 17.88
CA LEU A 349 3.45 6.50 16.95
C LEU A 349 4.82 6.53 17.64
N SER A 350 5.78 5.77 17.13
CA SER A 350 7.13 5.66 17.70
C SER A 350 8.20 6.41 16.90
N SER A 351 7.94 6.73 15.63
CA SER A 351 8.94 7.38 14.78
C SER A 351 8.33 8.15 13.63
N VAL A 352 9.02 9.22 13.22
CA VAL A 352 8.71 9.99 12.00
C VAL A 352 10.00 10.37 11.28
N THR A 353 10.03 10.23 9.97
CA THR A 353 11.13 10.71 9.12
C THR A 353 10.70 11.97 8.40
N CYS A 354 11.43 13.08 8.61
CA CYS A 354 11.18 14.36 7.95
C CYS A 354 12.41 14.82 7.16
N LYS A 355 12.25 14.95 5.84
CA LYS A 355 13.32 15.37 4.91
C LYS A 355 13.46 16.89 4.76
N ALA A 356 12.64 17.68 5.44
CA ALA A 356 12.65 19.13 5.34
C ALA A 356 14.00 19.71 5.75
N THR A 357 14.56 20.55 4.87
CA THR A 357 15.74 21.37 5.15
C THR A 357 15.41 22.87 5.25
N ASP A 358 14.25 23.27 4.74
CA ASP A 358 13.71 24.61 4.87
C ASP A 358 12.33 24.54 5.53
N LEU A 359 12.27 25.06 6.75
CA LEU A 359 11.08 25.10 7.61
C LEU A 359 10.63 26.54 7.86
N SER A 360 11.07 27.51 7.04
CA SER A 360 10.80 28.92 7.28
C SER A 360 9.34 29.34 7.00
N ALA A 361 8.50 28.42 6.50
CA ALA A 361 7.12 28.70 6.16
C ALA A 361 6.26 28.89 7.41
N ASP A 362 5.34 29.85 7.34
CA ASP A 362 4.45 30.16 8.45
C ASP A 362 3.54 28.98 8.80
N TYR A 363 3.34 28.74 10.10
CA TYR A 363 2.43 27.73 10.64
C TYR A 363 2.67 26.28 10.18
N CYS A 364 3.82 25.97 9.59
CA CYS A 364 4.17 24.58 9.30
C CYS A 364 4.54 23.82 10.58
N LEU A 365 4.21 22.52 10.63
CA LEU A 365 4.52 21.62 11.76
C LEU A 365 4.00 22.05 13.15
N ILE A 366 3.10 23.03 13.25
CA ILE A 366 2.47 23.39 14.52
C ILE A 366 1.78 22.16 15.11
N GLU A 367 2.09 21.83 16.36
CA GLU A 367 1.40 20.77 17.13
C GLU A 367 1.41 19.40 16.46
N TRP A 368 2.27 19.19 15.45
CA TRP A 368 2.24 18.03 14.55
C TRP A 368 2.47 16.69 15.26
N LEU A 369 3.12 16.68 16.42
CA LEU A 369 3.38 15.51 17.25
C LEU A 369 2.83 15.65 18.68
N ASN A 370 2.01 16.66 18.97
CA ASN A 370 1.43 16.79 20.31
C ASN A 370 0.54 15.57 20.62
N GLY A 371 0.71 14.97 21.79
CA GLY A 371 0.03 13.74 22.19
C GLY A 371 0.53 12.46 21.50
N ALA A 372 1.47 12.54 20.56
CA ALA A 372 2.00 11.37 19.85
C ALA A 372 2.95 10.54 20.72
N GLY A 373 2.88 9.22 20.58
CA GLY A 373 3.73 8.29 21.33
C GLY A 373 3.51 8.31 22.85
N THR A 374 2.27 8.58 23.27
CA THR A 374 1.85 8.60 24.69
C THR A 374 1.35 7.25 25.19
N ASP A 375 1.17 6.26 24.30
CA ASP A 375 0.83 4.88 24.67
C ASP A 375 2.00 4.22 25.42
N GLU A 376 1.70 3.45 26.46
CA GLU A 376 2.69 2.76 27.30
C GLU A 376 3.53 1.74 26.51
N SER A 377 3.04 1.25 25.37
CA SER A 377 3.81 0.36 24.50
C SER A 377 4.97 1.06 23.78
N VAL A 378 4.97 2.39 23.70
CA VAL A 378 5.99 3.16 22.97
C VAL A 378 7.17 3.44 23.90
N THR A 379 8.19 2.59 23.82
CA THR A 379 9.40 2.70 24.66
C THR A 379 10.42 3.70 24.13
N THR A 380 10.37 4.00 22.84
CA THR A 380 11.30 4.92 22.15
C THR A 380 10.55 5.79 21.17
N LYS A 381 10.96 7.06 21.07
CA LYS A 381 10.37 8.06 20.19
C LYS A 381 11.47 8.81 19.45
N THR A 382 11.49 8.67 18.12
CA THR A 382 12.60 9.20 17.31
C THR A 382 12.08 10.00 16.12
N ILE A 383 12.60 11.22 15.97
CA ILE A 383 12.46 12.02 14.75
C ILE A 383 13.74 11.82 13.93
N TYR A 384 13.61 11.23 12.75
CA TYR A 384 14.69 11.12 11.79
C TYR A 384 14.69 12.33 10.88
N ILE A 385 15.83 13.00 10.78
CA ILE A 385 16.01 14.19 9.93
C ILE A 385 17.17 14.01 8.96
N SER A 386 17.25 14.88 7.95
CA SER A 386 18.34 14.88 6.99
C SER A 386 19.73 14.85 7.64
N SER A 387 20.61 13.98 7.16
CA SER A 387 22.00 13.85 7.61
C SER A 387 22.84 15.12 7.38
N ALA A 388 22.35 16.06 6.56
CA ALA A 388 22.90 17.41 6.43
C ALA A 388 22.92 18.18 7.76
N TYR A 389 22.09 17.79 8.73
CA TYR A 389 22.06 18.35 10.08
C TYR A 389 22.95 17.63 11.09
N SER A 390 23.70 16.62 10.68
CA SER A 390 24.51 15.75 11.56
C SER A 390 25.39 16.51 12.56
N ALA A 391 25.98 17.64 12.16
CA ALA A 391 26.79 18.49 13.05
C ALA A 391 26.00 19.14 14.20
N TYR A 392 24.68 19.29 14.04
CA TYR A 392 23.79 19.98 14.97
C TYR A 392 22.94 19.01 15.82
N ILE A 393 22.81 17.75 15.42
CA ILE A 393 21.96 16.74 16.12
C ILE A 393 22.35 16.57 17.59
N ALA A 394 23.66 16.58 17.91
CA ALA A 394 24.13 16.45 19.28
C ALA A 394 23.76 17.66 20.16
N ASP A 395 23.83 18.88 19.60
CA ASP A 395 23.41 20.10 20.28
C ASP A 395 21.88 20.12 20.48
N MET A 396 21.11 19.71 19.46
CA MET A 396 19.66 19.58 19.56
C MET A 396 19.25 18.64 20.70
N ASN A 397 19.82 17.43 20.74
CA ASN A 397 19.50 16.46 21.81
C ASN A 397 19.98 16.93 23.20
N GLY A 398 21.12 17.64 23.29
CA GLY A 398 21.61 18.21 24.54
C GLY A 398 20.70 19.30 25.11
N ASN A 399 20.07 20.09 24.24
CA ASN A 399 19.10 21.12 24.63
C ASN A 399 17.70 20.57 24.89
N LEU A 400 17.39 19.33 24.46
CA LEU A 400 16.11 18.63 24.71
C LEU A 400 16.03 17.91 26.07
N ALA A 401 17.10 17.92 26.87
CA ALA A 401 17.14 17.29 28.19
C ALA A 401 16.39 18.14 29.24
N GLY A 402 15.05 18.08 29.22
CA GLY A 402 14.14 18.88 30.06
C GLY A 402 13.08 19.58 29.22
N THR A 403 12.04 20.15 29.83
CA THR A 403 11.10 21.05 29.13
C THR A 403 11.85 22.31 28.72
N ALA A 404 12.56 22.29 27.60
CA ALA A 404 13.20 23.46 27.04
C ALA A 404 12.12 24.45 26.62
N ASP A 405 12.23 25.69 27.09
CA ASP A 405 11.32 26.75 26.65
C ASP A 405 11.67 27.18 25.21
N ASP A 406 10.73 27.87 24.57
CA ASP A 406 10.89 28.30 23.18
C ASP A 406 12.17 29.13 22.98
N ALA A 407 12.61 29.90 23.99
CA ALA A 407 13.79 30.76 23.88
C ALA A 407 15.11 29.97 23.82
N GLN A 408 15.20 28.83 24.52
CA GLN A 408 16.38 27.96 24.52
C GLN A 408 16.52 27.17 23.21
N ILE A 409 15.40 26.78 22.60
CA ILE A 409 15.37 26.01 21.34
C ILE A 409 15.64 26.93 20.13
N ASN A 410 15.20 28.20 20.20
CA ASN A 410 15.26 29.19 19.11
C ASN A 410 16.68 29.66 18.69
N ALA A 411 17.73 29.39 19.46
CA ALA A 411 19.06 29.95 19.20
C ALA A 411 19.89 29.14 18.18
N ASN A 412 19.64 27.82 18.05
CA ASN A 412 20.59 26.91 17.39
C ASN A 412 19.97 25.95 16.35
N VAL A 413 18.64 25.97 16.11
CA VAL A 413 17.96 24.93 15.33
C VAL A 413 17.07 25.51 14.21
N PRO A 414 17.12 24.96 12.97
CA PRO A 414 16.17 25.30 11.90
C PRO A 414 14.70 24.92 12.17
N TRP A 415 14.43 24.17 13.23
CA TRP A 415 13.13 23.57 13.55
C TRP A 415 12.29 24.42 14.52
N ILE A 416 12.06 25.71 14.25
CA ILE A 416 10.86 26.43 14.78
C ILE A 416 10.42 27.48 13.73
N LYS A 417 9.15 27.50 13.28
CA LYS A 417 8.12 28.36 13.90
C LYS A 417 6.67 27.85 13.86
N GLY A 418 6.25 27.32 15.01
CA GLY A 418 4.96 27.63 15.64
C GLY A 418 4.89 26.96 17.02
N ASP A 419 3.86 27.28 17.79
CA ASP A 419 3.87 27.37 19.27
C ASP A 419 4.09 26.05 20.07
N SER A 420 4.64 24.99 19.47
CA SER A 420 4.97 23.74 20.16
C SER A 420 6.16 23.06 19.48
N GLY A 421 7.33 23.10 20.14
CA GLY A 421 8.56 22.45 19.69
C GLY A 421 8.47 20.91 19.64
N ILE A 422 9.62 20.25 19.69
CA ILE A 422 9.68 18.78 19.75
C ILE A 422 9.05 18.31 21.07
N PRO A 423 8.04 17.40 21.06
CA PRO A 423 7.39 16.98 22.29
C PRO A 423 8.36 16.29 23.24
N ALA A 424 8.10 16.39 24.54
CA ALA A 424 8.93 15.77 25.57
C ALA A 424 9.11 14.25 25.34
N GLY A 425 10.35 13.79 25.46
CA GLY A 425 10.71 12.37 25.31
C GLY A 425 10.94 11.91 23.87
N TRP A 426 10.85 12.80 22.88
CA TRP A 426 11.34 12.53 21.52
C TRP A 426 12.83 12.87 21.41
N THR A 427 13.58 12.02 20.72
CA THR A 427 14.98 12.25 20.35
C THR A 427 15.10 12.52 18.85
N ILE A 428 16.19 13.16 18.44
CA ILE A 428 16.50 13.38 17.04
C ILE A 428 17.66 12.47 16.61
N ALA A 429 17.50 11.82 15.45
CA ALA A 429 18.55 11.02 14.82
C ALA A 429 18.72 11.41 13.35
N ALA A 430 19.89 11.08 12.78
CA ALA A 430 20.08 11.19 11.34
C ALA A 430 19.33 10.06 10.64
N ALA A 431 18.61 10.38 9.57
CA ALA A 431 18.15 9.39 8.61
C ALA A 431 19.36 8.84 7.82
N GLU A 432 19.34 7.54 7.52
CA GLU A 432 20.35 6.86 6.68
C GLU A 432 20.39 7.37 5.24
#